data_AF-A0A1Y1Y4W1-F1
#
_entry.id   AF-A0A1Y1Y4W1-F1
#
_cell.length_a   1.000
_cell.length_b   1.000
_cell.length_c   1.000
_cell.angle_alpha   90.00
_cell.angle_beta   90.00
_cell.angle_gamma   90.00
#
_symmetry.space_group_name_H-M   'P 1'
#
loop_
_entity.id
_entity.type
_entity.pdbx_description
1 polymer ?
#
loop_
_entity_poly.entity_id
_entity_poly.type
_entity_poly.pdbx_seq_one_letter_code
_entity_poly.pdbx_strand_id
1 'polypeptide(L)' 'KKRRGNLPKHVTAILKSWLANHVKHPYPTEDEKIALAMETKLTMNQISNWFINARRRILQSM' A
#
# COMPACT_ATOMS: atom_id res chain seq x y z
N LYS A 1 -0.53 -23.66 -7.97
CA LYS A 1 -0.17 -22.32 -7.41
C LYS A 1 -1.29 -21.34 -7.80
N LYS A 2 -2.21 -21.00 -6.89
CA LYS A 2 -3.37 -20.12 -7.18
C LYS A 2 -2.83 -18.72 -7.51
N ARG A 3 -3.12 -18.18 -8.70
CA ARG A 3 -2.74 -16.79 -9.04
C ARG A 3 -3.46 -15.87 -8.05
N ARG A 4 -2.71 -15.09 -7.27
CA ARG A 4 -3.29 -14.10 -6.37
C ARG A 4 -3.96 -13.05 -7.24
N GLY A 5 -5.28 -12.88 -7.09
CA GLY A 5 -6.02 -11.83 -7.75
C GLY A 5 -5.52 -10.45 -7.32
N ASN A 6 -5.76 -9.45 -8.16
CA ASN A 6 -5.47 -8.06 -7.80
C ASN A 6 -6.25 -7.67 -6.54
N LEU A 7 -5.68 -6.75 -5.75
CA LEU A 7 -6.39 -6.18 -4.62
C LEU A 7 -7.66 -5.46 -5.10
N PRO A 8 -8.76 -5.48 -4.31
CA PRO A 8 -9.97 -4.73 -4.63
C PRO A 8 -9.69 -3.25 -4.84
N LYS A 9 -10.48 -2.60 -5.72
CA LYS A 9 -10.27 -1.18 -6.05
C LYS A 9 -10.30 -0.27 -4.82
N HIS A 10 -11.26 -0.48 -3.90
CA HIS A 10 -11.39 0.30 -2.67
C HIS A 10 -10.13 0.19 -1.79
N VAL A 11 -9.59 -1.02 -1.62
CA VAL A 11 -8.34 -1.25 -0.87
C VAL A 11 -7.20 -0.46 -1.51
N THR A 12 -7.04 -0.56 -2.84
CA THR A 12 -5.98 0.18 -3.52
C THR A 12 -6.17 1.69 -3.49
N ALA A 13 -7.40 2.19 -3.39
CA ALA A 13 -7.68 3.62 -3.29
C ALA A 13 -7.18 4.19 -1.94
N ILE A 14 -7.45 3.47 -0.83
CA ILE A 14 -6.96 3.84 0.51
C ILE A 14 -5.42 3.91 0.51
N LEU A 15 -4.76 2.86 0.01
CA LEU A 15 -3.30 2.79 0.00
C LEU A 15 -2.66 3.86 -0.91
N LYS A 16 -3.29 4.16 -2.05
CA LYS A 16 -2.85 5.25 -2.95
C LYS A 16 -3.06 6.62 -2.32
N SER A 17 -4.14 6.83 -1.59
CA SER A 17 -4.40 8.08 -0.86
C SER A 17 -3.30 8.35 0.16
N TRP A 18 -2.96 7.35 0.98
CA TRP A 18 -1.83 7.46 1.92
C TRP A 18 -0.53 7.79 1.17
N LEU A 19 -0.24 7.10 0.07
CA LEU A 19 0.98 7.32 -0.71
C LEU A 19 1.06 8.74 -1.29
N ALA A 20 -0.06 9.26 -1.81
CA ALA A 20 -0.14 10.61 -2.37
C ALA A 20 0.11 11.69 -1.30
N ASN A 21 -0.35 11.47 -0.07
CA ASN A 21 -0.10 12.37 1.05
C ASN A 21 1.35 12.29 1.56
N HIS A 22 2.08 11.22 1.26
CA HIS A 22 3.44 10.95 1.73
C HIS A 22 4.48 10.87 0.60
N VAL A 23 4.25 11.54 -0.53
CA VAL A 23 5.16 11.47 -1.71
C VAL A 23 6.61 11.87 -1.39
N LYS A 24 6.82 12.78 -0.43
CA LYS A 24 8.17 13.21 0.01
C LYS A 24 8.91 12.13 0.81
N HIS A 25 8.17 11.36 1.62
CA HIS A 25 8.70 10.28 2.46
C HIS A 25 7.72 9.08 2.43
N PRO A 26 7.73 8.27 1.37
CA PRO A 26 6.69 7.24 1.13
C PRO A 26 6.95 5.93 1.89
N TYR A 27 7.37 6.03 3.15
CA TYR A 27 7.71 4.89 3.99
C TYR A 27 6.80 4.90 5.23
N PRO A 28 5.71 4.12 5.24
CA PRO A 28 4.83 4.08 6.40
C PRO A 28 5.59 3.49 7.60
N THR A 29 5.40 4.13 8.74
CA THR A 29 5.80 3.63 10.05
C THR A 29 5.03 2.35 10.41
N GLU A 30 5.45 1.65 11.47
CA GLU A 30 4.77 0.42 11.86
C GLU A 30 3.32 0.67 12.29
N ASP A 31 3.07 1.77 13.02
CA ASP A 31 1.72 2.16 13.44
C ASP A 31 0.82 2.50 12.25
N GLU A 32 1.35 3.20 11.24
CA GLU A 32 0.60 3.49 10.02
C GLU A 32 0.29 2.22 9.22
N LYS A 33 1.23 1.28 9.15
CA LYS A 33 0.96 -0.02 8.52
C LYS A 33 -0.13 -0.78 9.27
N ILE A 34 -0.13 -0.74 10.61
CA ILE A 34 -1.18 -1.36 11.44
C ILE A 34 -2.53 -0.72 11.15
N ALA A 35 -2.61 0.62 11.12
CA ALA A 35 -3.84 1.33 10.80
C ALA A 35 -4.37 0.96 9.40
N LEU A 36 -3.48 0.97 8.40
CA LEU A 36 -3.84 0.59 7.03
C LEU A 36 -4.26 -0.88 6.92
N ALA A 37 -3.61 -1.78 7.66
CA ALA A 37 -4.00 -3.20 7.74
C ALA A 37 -5.40 -3.38 8.34
N MET A 38 -5.72 -2.65 9.41
CA MET A 38 -7.03 -2.68 10.05
C MET A 38 -8.15 -2.18 9.12
N GLU A 39 -7.89 -1.11 8.39
CA GLU A 39 -8.84 -0.48 7.47
C GLU A 39 -9.06 -1.33 6.20
N THR A 40 -7.97 -1.81 5.59
CA THR A 40 -8.03 -2.56 4.33
C THR A 40 -8.27 -4.06 4.48
N LYS A 41 -8.26 -4.56 5.72
CA LYS A 41 -8.29 -5.99 6.06
C LYS A 41 -7.17 -6.80 5.41
N LEU A 42 -6.04 -6.14 5.13
CA LEU A 42 -4.83 -6.80 4.65
C LEU A 42 -3.91 -7.14 5.81
N THR A 43 -3.07 -8.15 5.60
CA THR A 43 -1.96 -8.44 6.53
C THR A 43 -0.85 -7.40 6.41
N MET A 44 -0.08 -7.21 7.48
CA MET A 44 1.09 -6.32 7.50
C MET A 44 2.09 -6.60 6.37
N ASN A 45 2.27 -7.88 6.03
CA ASN A 45 3.12 -8.29 4.91
C ASN A 45 2.54 -7.87 3.56
N GLN A 46 1.22 -7.92 3.36
CA GLN A 46 0.58 -7.43 2.14
C GLN A 46 0.71 -5.91 2.01
N ILE A 47 0.53 -5.17 3.11
CA ILE A 47 0.76 -3.73 3.17
C ILE A 47 2.20 -3.39 2.77
N SER A 48 3.17 -4.03 3.42
CA SER A 48 4.60 -3.81 3.16
C SER A 48 4.97 -4.09 1.70
N ASN A 49 4.52 -5.23 1.17
CA ASN A 49 4.76 -5.60 -0.23
C ASN A 49 4.07 -4.66 -1.21
N TRP A 50 2.88 -4.17 -0.88
CA TRP A 50 2.19 -3.21 -1.72
C TRP A 50 2.97 -1.91 -1.80
N PHE A 51 3.42 -1.34 -0.66
CA PHE A 51 4.19 -0.09 -0.66
C PHE A 51 5.54 -0.21 -1.37
N ILE A 52 6.25 -1.33 -1.21
CA ILE A 52 7.49 -1.57 -1.97
C ILE A 52 7.24 -1.49 -3.48
N ASN A 53 6.19 -2.15 -3.97
CA ASN A 53 5.87 -2.16 -5.39
C ASN A 53 5.28 -0.84 -5.87
N ALA A 54 4.43 -0.20 -5.06
CA ALA A 54 3.77 1.05 -5.39
C ALA A 54 4.77 2.20 -5.53
N ARG A 55 5.75 2.32 -4.62
CA ARG A 55 6.83 3.30 -4.75
C ARG A 55 7.60 3.14 -6.06
N ARG A 56 7.99 1.90 -6.39
CA ARG A 56 8.75 1.61 -7.63
C ARG A 56 7.94 1.91 -8.89
N ARG A 57 6.63 1.70 -8.88
CA ARG A 57 5.80 1.83 -10.10
C ARG A 57 5.17 3.21 -10.27
N ILE A 58 4.80 3.86 -9.17
CA ILE A 58 4.04 5.11 -9.20
C ILE A 58 4.99 6.30 -9.05
N LEU A 59 5.95 6.24 -8.12
CA LEU A 59 6.83 7.38 -7.86
C LEU A 59 8.02 7.45 -8.83
N GLN A 60 8.40 6.34 -9.47
CA GLN A 60 9.40 6.39 -10.55
C GLN A 60 8.79 6.83 -11.90
N SER A 61 7.46 6.82 -12.02
CA SER A 61 6.76 7.31 -13.22
C SER A 61 6.23 8.73 -13.06
N MET A 62 6.46 9.36 -11.90
CA MET A 62 6.13 10.76 -11.61
C MET A 62 7.40 11.60 -11.75
#